data_AF-A0A257PBP0-F1
#
_entry.id   AF-A0A257PBP0-F1
#
_cell.length_a   1.000
_cell.length_b   1.000
_cell.length_c   1.000
_cell.angle_alpha   90.00
_cell.angle_beta   90.00
_cell.angle_gamma   90.00
#
_symmetry.space_group_name_H-M   'P 1'
#
loop_
_entity.id
_entity.type
_entity.pdbx_description
1 polymer ?
#
loop_
_entity_poly.entity_id
_entity_poly.type
_entity_poly.pdbx_seq_one_letter_code
_entity_poly.pdbx_strand_id
1 'polypeptide(L)'
;AYSKVSDLLGGVVYEDPWLAGGHNGLSNSEDPQKPESPFPRVLALRKIMREFGLGETPIIMAGGVWALEEWEDWIGNPELGPIAFQFGTRPLLTRESPIPAGWKERLRHLKPGDVFLNRFSPTGFYSSAVNNDFIQELRGRNERQVAYSPEAVGEHVVEYGVGARKRSVYLTAPDYARVKEWEEEGYTDALRTPDSTLIFVAPEKAEEIHLDQVNCMGCLSQCRFSNWSQEPPNYDNGKKADPRSFCIQKSLQNIAHAAPGDEAALDHNLMFAGHNAYRFGTDPFYSNGFIPTVRELVDRILTGK
;
A
#
# COMPACT_ATOMS: atom_id res chain seq x y z
N ALA A 1 -1.95 11.30 -28.31
CA ALA A 1 -3.17 11.59 -27.54
C ALA A 1 -4.17 10.46 -27.82
N TYR A 2 -4.72 9.84 -26.77
CA TYR A 2 -5.63 8.68 -26.86
C TYR A 2 -6.85 8.92 -27.76
N SER A 3 -7.28 10.17 -27.94
CA SER A 3 -8.35 10.56 -28.87
C SER A 3 -8.11 10.20 -30.34
N LYS A 4 -6.86 9.90 -30.74
CA LYS A 4 -6.51 9.50 -32.12
C LYS A 4 -6.54 7.98 -32.34
N VAL A 5 -6.72 7.20 -31.27
CA VAL A 5 -6.65 5.74 -31.25
C VAL A 5 -7.67 5.16 -30.25
N SER A 6 -8.82 5.80 -30.12
CA SER A 6 -9.86 5.41 -29.15
C SER A 6 -10.40 4.00 -29.40
N ASP A 7 -10.35 3.55 -30.65
CA ASP A 7 -10.63 2.19 -31.10
C ASP A 7 -9.68 1.14 -30.51
N LEU A 8 -8.49 1.53 -30.05
CA LEU A 8 -7.54 0.64 -29.37
C LEU A 8 -7.80 0.51 -27.87
N LEU A 9 -8.75 1.27 -27.29
CA LEU A 9 -9.07 1.19 -25.88
C LEU A 9 -10.02 0.02 -25.60
N GLY A 10 -9.47 -1.12 -25.17
CA GLY A 10 -10.22 -2.35 -24.90
C GLY A 10 -11.02 -2.36 -23.59
N GLY A 11 -10.78 -1.42 -22.67
CA GLY A 11 -11.48 -1.36 -21.38
C GLY A 11 -10.91 -0.29 -20.46
N VAL A 12 -11.66 0.05 -19.41
CA VAL A 12 -11.24 0.97 -18.35
C VAL A 12 -11.39 0.25 -17.01
N VAL A 13 -10.31 0.14 -16.23
CA VAL A 13 -10.38 -0.43 -14.88
C VAL A 13 -10.80 0.69 -13.92
N TYR A 14 -11.94 0.51 -13.27
CA TYR A 14 -12.27 1.25 -12.06
C TYR A 14 -11.81 0.40 -10.88
N GLU A 15 -10.76 0.83 -10.21
CA GLU A 15 -10.28 0.19 -8.99
C GLU A 15 -10.82 0.95 -7.78
N ASP A 16 -11.64 0.28 -6.96
CA ASP A 16 -12.14 0.83 -5.70
C ASP A 16 -10.95 1.16 -4.80
N PRO A 17 -10.71 2.45 -4.54
CA PRO A 17 -9.46 2.88 -3.95
C PRO A 17 -9.40 2.60 -2.44
N TRP A 18 -10.53 2.26 -1.81
CA TRP A 18 -10.60 1.87 -0.41
C TRP A 18 -10.58 0.35 -0.20
N LEU A 19 -11.02 -0.45 -1.18
CA LEU A 19 -11.18 -1.90 -1.01
C LEU A 19 -10.11 -2.74 -1.71
N ALA A 20 -9.46 -2.19 -2.76
CA ALA A 20 -8.43 -2.90 -3.52
C ALA A 20 -7.20 -3.27 -2.67
N GLY A 21 -6.57 -4.38 -3.04
CA GLY A 21 -5.29 -4.83 -2.47
C GLY A 21 -4.12 -4.36 -3.31
N GLY A 22 -2.92 -4.25 -2.71
CA GLY A 22 -1.77 -3.70 -3.44
C GLY A 22 -1.83 -2.18 -3.51
N HIS A 23 -1.07 -1.58 -4.43
CA HIS A 23 -1.21 -0.16 -4.74
C HIS A 23 -2.59 0.15 -5.27
N ASN A 24 -3.20 1.22 -4.77
CA ASN A 24 -4.54 1.60 -5.15
C ASN A 24 -4.62 3.01 -5.75
N GLY A 25 -5.68 3.24 -6.52
CA GLY A 25 -5.93 4.48 -7.27
C GLY A 25 -6.44 5.69 -6.49
N LEU A 26 -6.21 5.79 -5.17
CA LEU A 26 -6.60 6.98 -4.40
C LEU A 26 -5.95 8.26 -4.97
N SER A 27 -6.78 9.21 -5.39
CA SER A 27 -6.39 10.53 -5.84
C SER A 27 -6.12 11.49 -4.67
N ASN A 28 -5.44 12.60 -4.95
CA ASN A 28 -5.15 13.61 -3.93
C ASN A 28 -6.40 14.34 -3.40
N SER A 29 -7.53 14.25 -4.09
CA SER A 29 -8.81 14.86 -3.69
C SER A 29 -9.66 13.97 -2.79
N GLU A 30 -9.27 12.71 -2.60
CA GLU A 30 -10.05 11.74 -1.85
C GLU A 30 -9.55 11.60 -0.41
N ASP A 31 -10.51 11.34 0.49
CA ASP A 31 -10.22 11.09 1.89
C ASP A 31 -10.08 9.57 2.11
N PRO A 32 -8.87 9.06 2.44
CA PRO A 32 -8.65 7.63 2.66
C PRO A 32 -9.47 7.07 3.83
N GLN A 33 -9.98 7.92 4.73
CA GLN A 33 -10.77 7.51 5.89
C GLN A 33 -12.29 7.53 5.62
N LYS A 34 -12.72 7.94 4.43
CA LYS A 34 -14.14 8.02 4.06
C LYS A 34 -14.41 7.21 2.80
N PRO A 35 -14.58 5.87 2.93
CA PRO A 35 -14.94 5.03 1.80
C PRO A 35 -16.25 5.48 1.15
N GLU A 36 -16.28 5.48 -0.18
CA GLU A 36 -17.47 5.79 -0.97
C GLU A 36 -17.98 4.55 -1.70
N SER A 37 -19.28 4.50 -1.98
CA SER A 37 -19.84 3.44 -2.83
C SER A 37 -19.30 3.57 -4.26
N PRO A 38 -18.93 2.46 -4.93
CA PRO A 38 -18.39 2.52 -6.28
C PRO A 38 -19.46 2.82 -7.35
N PHE A 39 -20.74 2.51 -7.12
CA PHE A 39 -21.79 2.62 -8.17
C PHE A 39 -21.95 4.05 -8.72
N PRO A 40 -22.13 5.10 -7.89
CA PRO A 40 -22.30 6.46 -8.41
C PRO A 40 -21.08 6.95 -9.20
N ARG A 41 -19.88 6.52 -8.80
CA ARG A 41 -18.60 6.89 -9.41
C ARG A 41 -18.42 6.21 -10.76
N VAL A 42 -18.71 4.92 -10.84
CA VAL A 42 -18.69 4.16 -12.10
C VAL A 42 -19.76 4.68 -13.07
N LEU A 43 -20.95 5.03 -12.58
CA LEU A 43 -21.98 5.66 -13.40
C LEU A 43 -21.53 7.03 -13.95
N ALA A 44 -20.88 7.85 -13.13
CA ALA A 44 -20.31 9.13 -13.57
C ALA A 44 -19.20 8.91 -14.62
N LEU A 45 -18.30 7.95 -14.40
CA LEU A 45 -17.29 7.54 -15.37
C LEU A 45 -17.92 7.10 -16.70
N ARG A 46 -18.98 6.27 -16.66
CA ARG A 46 -19.69 5.83 -17.86
C ARG A 46 -20.31 7.00 -18.63
N LYS A 47 -20.89 7.99 -17.95
CA LYS A 47 -21.44 9.20 -18.60
C LYS A 47 -20.36 9.93 -19.38
N ILE A 48 -19.19 10.16 -18.77
CA ILE A 48 -18.04 10.79 -19.43
C ILE A 48 -17.58 9.94 -20.61
N MET A 49 -17.41 8.62 -20.44
CA MET A 49 -17.00 7.72 -21.53
C MET A 49 -17.94 7.79 -22.74
N ARG A 50 -19.26 7.89 -22.52
CA ARG A 50 -20.25 8.03 -23.61
C ARG A 50 -20.07 9.33 -24.41
N GLU A 51 -19.69 10.43 -23.77
CA GLU A 51 -19.38 11.70 -24.45
C GLU A 51 -18.20 11.57 -25.43
N PHE A 52 -17.29 10.62 -25.18
CA PHE A 52 -16.16 10.30 -26.05
C PHE A 52 -16.42 9.12 -27.00
N GLY A 53 -17.67 8.64 -27.12
CA GLY A 53 -18.03 7.50 -27.97
C GLY A 53 -17.59 6.13 -27.43
N LEU A 54 -17.18 6.06 -26.16
CA LEU A 54 -16.71 4.84 -25.48
C LEU A 54 -17.85 4.13 -24.73
N GLY A 55 -19.09 4.26 -25.19
CA GLY A 55 -20.28 3.71 -24.53
C GLY A 55 -20.28 2.19 -24.41
N GLU A 56 -19.68 1.51 -25.40
CA GLU A 56 -19.58 0.05 -25.47
C GLU A 56 -18.24 -0.49 -24.95
N THR A 57 -17.29 0.39 -24.61
CA THR A 57 -16.02 -0.03 -23.98
C THR A 57 -16.31 -0.50 -22.55
N PRO A 58 -15.91 -1.72 -22.14
CA PRO A 58 -16.24 -2.23 -20.82
C PRO A 58 -15.54 -1.44 -19.72
N ILE A 59 -16.26 -1.20 -18.62
CA ILE A 59 -15.63 -0.82 -17.34
C ILE A 59 -15.40 -2.11 -16.54
N ILE A 60 -14.18 -2.28 -16.04
CA ILE A 60 -13.78 -3.43 -15.23
C ILE A 60 -13.78 -2.96 -13.78
N MET A 61 -14.76 -3.41 -13.00
CA MET A 61 -14.84 -3.16 -11.57
C MET A 61 -13.80 -4.02 -10.84
N ALA A 62 -12.87 -3.38 -10.15
CA ALA A 62 -11.81 -4.00 -9.36
C ALA A 62 -11.83 -3.47 -7.92
N GLY A 63 -11.35 -4.26 -6.97
CA GLY A 63 -11.36 -3.88 -5.54
C GLY A 63 -12.69 -4.20 -4.86
N GLY A 64 -12.62 -4.88 -3.73
CA GLY A 64 -13.82 -5.31 -2.98
C GLY A 64 -14.64 -6.44 -3.61
N VAL A 65 -14.47 -6.75 -4.90
CA VAL A 65 -15.21 -7.83 -5.56
C VAL A 65 -14.90 -9.19 -4.93
N TRP A 66 -15.90 -9.81 -4.30
CA TRP A 66 -15.79 -11.16 -3.75
C TRP A 66 -16.74 -12.13 -4.43
N ALA A 67 -18.05 -11.84 -4.45
CA ALA A 67 -19.09 -12.69 -5.05
C ALA A 67 -19.95 -11.85 -6.02
N LEU A 68 -20.27 -12.36 -7.22
CA LEU A 68 -21.01 -11.57 -8.23
C LEU A 68 -22.46 -11.28 -7.85
N GLU A 69 -23.07 -12.06 -6.95
CA GLU A 69 -24.41 -11.78 -6.41
C GLU A 69 -24.48 -10.44 -5.67
N GLU A 70 -23.35 -9.97 -5.13
CA GLU A 70 -23.24 -8.65 -4.47
C GLU A 70 -23.29 -7.49 -5.48
N TRP A 71 -23.27 -7.82 -6.77
CA TRP A 71 -23.23 -6.88 -7.89
C TRP A 71 -24.40 -7.12 -8.87
N GLU A 72 -25.47 -7.78 -8.44
CA GLU A 72 -26.62 -8.11 -9.30
C GLU A 72 -27.20 -6.86 -9.99
N ASP A 73 -27.32 -5.74 -9.27
CA ASP A 73 -27.82 -4.46 -9.80
C ASP A 73 -26.90 -3.80 -10.86
N TRP A 74 -25.69 -4.35 -11.07
CA TRP A 74 -24.74 -3.87 -12.06
C TRP A 74 -24.80 -4.69 -13.35
N ILE A 75 -25.07 -6.00 -13.24
CA ILE A 75 -24.98 -6.94 -14.35
C ILE A 75 -26.17 -6.73 -15.29
N GLY A 76 -25.89 -6.33 -16.53
CA GLY A 76 -26.94 -6.00 -17.51
C GLY A 76 -27.61 -4.65 -17.27
N ASN A 77 -27.08 -3.81 -16.36
CA ASN A 77 -27.61 -2.49 -16.10
C ASN A 77 -27.38 -1.56 -17.34
N PRO A 78 -28.45 -1.07 -17.99
CA PRO A 78 -28.32 -0.26 -19.20
C PRO A 78 -27.65 1.09 -18.95
N GLU A 79 -27.71 1.63 -17.73
CA GLU A 79 -27.03 2.88 -17.40
C GLU A 79 -25.51 2.71 -17.33
N LEU A 80 -25.04 1.55 -16.83
CA LEU A 80 -23.62 1.21 -16.75
C LEU A 80 -23.06 0.64 -18.06
N GLY A 81 -23.89 0.04 -18.91
CA GLY A 81 -23.43 -0.60 -20.15
C GLY A 81 -22.55 -1.83 -19.86
N PRO A 82 -21.60 -2.17 -20.75
CA PRO A 82 -20.73 -3.33 -20.55
C PRO A 82 -19.89 -3.22 -19.28
N ILE A 83 -20.00 -4.22 -18.40
CA ILE A 83 -19.25 -4.34 -17.14
C ILE A 83 -18.56 -5.70 -17.06
N ALA A 84 -17.34 -5.69 -16.54
CA ALA A 84 -16.58 -6.86 -16.15
C ALA A 84 -16.04 -6.70 -14.71
N PHE A 85 -15.52 -7.77 -14.13
CA PHE A 85 -15.01 -7.78 -12.76
C PHE A 85 -13.60 -8.33 -12.70
N GLN A 86 -12.73 -7.69 -11.91
CA GLN A 86 -11.35 -8.12 -11.68
C GLN A 86 -11.15 -8.57 -10.25
N PHE A 87 -10.61 -9.78 -10.09
CA PHE A 87 -10.29 -10.38 -8.79
C PHE A 87 -8.78 -10.40 -8.58
N GLY A 88 -8.29 -9.65 -7.59
CA GLY A 88 -6.88 -9.66 -7.20
C GLY A 88 -6.59 -10.56 -6.01
N THR A 89 -7.36 -10.41 -4.93
CA THR A 89 -7.10 -11.11 -3.66
C THR A 89 -7.53 -12.57 -3.67
N ARG A 90 -8.73 -12.93 -4.15
CA ARG A 90 -9.20 -14.33 -4.17
C ARG A 90 -8.22 -15.30 -4.85
N PRO A 91 -7.64 -14.97 -6.03
CA PRO A 91 -6.65 -15.83 -6.67
C PRO A 91 -5.38 -16.07 -5.87
N LEU A 92 -5.03 -15.24 -4.89
CA LEU A 92 -3.88 -15.49 -4.01
C LEU A 92 -3.99 -16.85 -3.31
N LEU A 93 -5.20 -17.26 -2.91
CA LEU A 93 -5.47 -18.54 -2.26
C LEU A 93 -5.94 -19.60 -3.27
N THR A 94 -5.13 -19.83 -4.30
CA THR A 94 -5.31 -20.91 -5.28
C THR A 94 -4.10 -21.83 -5.32
N ARG A 95 -4.23 -23.01 -5.93
CA ARG A 95 -3.11 -23.96 -6.08
C ARG A 95 -2.01 -23.40 -6.98
N GLU A 96 -2.40 -22.65 -8.01
CA GLU A 96 -1.52 -22.06 -9.03
C GLU A 96 -0.81 -20.80 -8.55
N SER A 97 -1.36 -20.10 -7.54
CA SER A 97 -0.73 -18.92 -6.95
C SER A 97 0.67 -19.26 -6.41
N PRO A 98 1.71 -18.50 -6.79
CA PRO A 98 3.10 -18.77 -6.42
C PRO A 98 3.45 -18.31 -5.01
N ILE A 99 2.53 -17.66 -4.29
CA ILE A 99 2.82 -17.18 -2.94
C ILE A 99 3.15 -18.37 -2.00
N PRO A 100 4.02 -18.20 -1.00
CA PRO A 100 4.37 -19.27 -0.08
C PRO A 100 3.17 -19.81 0.69
N ALA A 101 3.29 -21.06 1.15
CA ALA A 101 2.26 -21.73 1.95
C ALA A 101 1.91 -20.94 3.23
N GLY A 102 2.91 -20.38 3.91
CA GLY A 102 2.68 -19.56 5.11
C GLY A 102 1.81 -18.32 4.84
N TRP A 103 1.99 -17.67 3.68
CA TRP A 103 1.12 -16.56 3.26
C TRP A 103 -0.31 -17.06 2.99
N LYS A 104 -0.48 -18.19 2.27
CA LYS A 104 -1.79 -18.81 2.06
C LYS A 104 -2.50 -19.10 3.38
N GLU A 105 -1.80 -19.64 4.37
CA GLU A 105 -2.35 -19.91 5.69
C GLU A 105 -2.69 -18.63 6.46
N ARG A 106 -1.82 -17.61 6.43
CA ARG A 106 -2.11 -16.31 7.06
C ARG A 106 -3.40 -15.70 6.53
N LEU A 107 -3.65 -15.76 5.22
CA LEU A 107 -4.88 -15.26 4.59
C LEU A 107 -6.16 -15.88 5.20
N ARG A 108 -6.14 -17.16 5.58
CA ARG A 108 -7.31 -17.85 6.16
C ARG A 108 -7.66 -17.38 7.58
N HIS A 109 -6.71 -16.77 8.27
CA HIS A 109 -6.85 -16.37 9.66
C HIS A 109 -7.05 -14.87 9.86
N LEU A 110 -7.08 -14.11 8.76
CA LEU A 110 -7.36 -12.68 8.80
C LEU A 110 -8.78 -12.41 9.31
N LYS A 111 -8.91 -11.36 10.11
CA LYS A 111 -10.16 -10.83 10.65
C LYS A 111 -10.51 -9.50 9.99
N PRO A 112 -11.78 -9.06 10.06
CA PRO A 112 -12.14 -7.70 9.65
C PRO A 112 -11.23 -6.68 10.36
N GLY A 113 -10.60 -5.80 9.59
CA GLY A 113 -9.64 -4.80 10.10
C GLY A 113 -8.16 -5.19 10.06
N ASP A 114 -7.83 -6.45 9.72
CA ASP A 114 -6.43 -6.90 9.63
C ASP A 114 -5.71 -6.44 8.35
N VAL A 115 -6.40 -5.74 7.44
CA VAL A 115 -5.82 -5.11 6.26
C VAL A 115 -5.85 -3.59 6.45
N PHE A 116 -4.70 -2.95 6.26
CA PHE A 116 -4.51 -1.53 6.49
C PHE A 116 -4.19 -0.79 5.19
N LEU A 117 -5.01 0.22 4.89
CA LEU A 117 -4.77 1.22 3.86
C LEU A 117 -3.72 2.23 4.33
N ASN A 118 -2.57 2.26 3.66
CA ASN A 118 -1.41 3.05 4.06
C ASN A 118 -0.80 3.82 2.88
N ARG A 119 0.12 4.75 3.18
CA ARG A 119 0.87 5.52 2.18
C ARG A 119 2.38 5.42 2.39
N PHE A 120 2.87 4.25 2.82
CA PHE A 120 4.29 4.01 3.09
C PHE A 120 5.09 3.68 1.84
N SER A 121 4.44 3.45 0.70
CA SER A 121 5.15 3.01 -0.49
C SER A 121 6.20 4.03 -0.96
N PRO A 122 7.37 3.56 -1.45
CA PRO A 122 8.37 4.44 -2.05
C PRO A 122 7.90 5.18 -3.31
N THR A 123 6.79 4.77 -3.92
CA THR A 123 6.17 5.51 -5.04
C THR A 123 5.32 6.69 -4.56
N GLY A 124 4.95 6.73 -3.27
CA GLY A 124 4.04 7.70 -2.70
C GLY A 124 2.55 7.43 -2.95
N PHE A 125 2.22 6.33 -3.63
CA PHE A 125 0.85 5.85 -3.77
C PHE A 125 0.36 5.19 -2.47
N TYR A 126 -0.95 5.22 -2.29
CA TYR A 126 -1.59 4.42 -1.26
C TYR A 126 -1.54 2.94 -1.64
N SER A 127 -1.57 2.08 -0.63
CA SER A 127 -1.66 0.64 -0.82
C SER A 127 -2.36 -0.04 0.36
N SER A 128 -2.94 -1.21 0.12
CA SER A 128 -3.54 -2.04 1.15
C SER A 128 -2.71 -3.31 1.36
N ALA A 129 -2.34 -3.55 2.61
CA ALA A 129 -1.54 -4.70 3.03
C ALA A 129 -2.02 -5.23 4.38
N VAL A 130 -1.71 -6.50 4.67
CA VAL A 130 -1.95 -7.10 5.99
C VAL A 130 -1.17 -6.32 7.04
N ASN A 131 -1.85 -5.97 8.14
CA ASN A 131 -1.35 -5.14 9.23
C ASN A 131 -0.47 -5.95 10.20
N ASN A 132 0.62 -6.52 9.68
CA ASN A 132 1.64 -7.25 10.41
C ASN A 132 2.68 -6.31 11.06
N ASP A 133 3.65 -6.88 11.74
CA ASP A 133 4.70 -6.14 12.46
C ASP A 133 5.46 -5.16 11.56
N PHE A 134 5.67 -5.50 10.29
CA PHE A 134 6.25 -4.61 9.29
C PHE A 134 5.43 -3.33 9.09
N ILE A 135 4.12 -3.44 8.91
CA ILE A 135 3.23 -2.29 8.77
C ILE A 135 3.13 -1.50 10.08
N GLN A 136 3.08 -2.19 11.22
CA GLN A 136 3.06 -1.53 12.55
C GLN A 136 4.34 -0.75 12.81
N GLU A 137 5.49 -1.27 12.41
CA GLU A 137 6.77 -0.58 12.56
C GLU A 137 6.81 0.71 11.72
N LEU A 138 6.37 0.65 10.45
CA LEU A 138 6.23 1.82 9.59
C LEU A 138 5.25 2.88 10.14
N ARG A 139 4.15 2.43 10.75
CA ARG A 139 3.23 3.33 11.47
C ARG A 139 3.91 4.00 12.65
N GLY A 140 4.63 3.23 13.45
CA GLY A 140 5.38 3.75 14.60
C GLY A 140 6.39 4.83 14.21
N ARG A 141 7.04 4.71 13.03
CA ARG A 141 7.93 5.77 12.51
C ARG A 141 7.21 7.11 12.34
N ASN A 142 5.98 7.09 11.83
CA ASN A 142 5.16 8.30 11.66
C ASN A 142 4.62 8.84 12.99
N GLU A 143 4.29 7.96 13.92
CA GLU A 143 3.80 8.34 15.25
C GLU A 143 4.92 9.02 16.08
N ARG A 144 6.16 8.53 15.95
CA ARG A 144 7.37 9.12 16.55
C ARG A 144 8.02 10.17 15.65
N GLN A 145 7.23 11.12 15.16
CA GLN A 145 7.69 12.19 14.27
C GLN A 145 7.49 13.58 14.89
N VAL A 146 8.48 14.46 14.75
CA VAL A 146 8.41 15.89 15.15
C VAL A 146 8.95 16.80 14.06
N ALA A 147 8.40 18.01 13.95
CA ALA A 147 8.95 19.05 13.08
C ALA A 147 10.22 19.66 13.70
N TYR A 148 11.13 20.15 12.87
CA TYR A 148 12.29 20.90 13.34
C TYR A 148 12.59 22.10 12.45
N SER A 149 13.33 23.06 12.98
CA SER A 149 13.97 24.13 12.19
C SER A 149 15.49 24.05 12.28
N PRO A 150 16.22 24.43 11.21
CA PRO A 150 17.69 24.46 11.25
C PRO A 150 18.23 25.55 12.17
N GLU A 151 17.43 26.58 12.42
CA GLU A 151 17.74 27.74 13.27
C GLU A 151 16.59 27.98 14.25
N ALA A 152 16.86 28.69 15.34
CA ALA A 152 15.84 29.04 16.31
C ALA A 152 14.84 30.02 15.67
N VAL A 153 13.56 29.64 15.57
CA VAL A 153 12.53 30.46 14.93
C VAL A 153 11.14 30.11 15.47
N GLY A 154 10.34 31.14 15.75
CA GLY A 154 9.01 30.96 16.32
C GLY A 154 9.05 30.15 17.62
N GLU A 155 8.32 29.04 17.67
CA GLU A 155 8.31 28.13 18.82
C GLU A 155 9.45 27.10 18.81
N HIS A 156 10.19 26.97 17.70
CA HIS A 156 11.35 26.10 17.61
C HIS A 156 12.54 26.78 18.29
N VAL A 157 12.66 26.62 19.61
CA VAL A 157 13.68 27.29 20.43
C VAL A 157 14.53 26.32 21.25
N VAL A 158 14.11 25.06 21.38
CA VAL A 158 14.86 24.06 22.16
C VAL A 158 15.84 23.33 21.25
N GLU A 159 17.14 23.48 21.53
CA GLU A 159 18.20 22.85 20.76
C GLU A 159 18.21 21.32 20.95
N TYR A 160 18.30 20.60 19.83
CA TYR A 160 18.44 19.15 19.78
C TYR A 160 19.55 18.74 18.80
N GLY A 161 20.42 17.81 19.21
CA GLY A 161 21.56 17.37 18.41
C GLY A 161 21.27 16.08 17.62
N VAL A 162 21.27 16.17 16.29
CA VAL A 162 20.94 15.04 15.40
C VAL A 162 22.19 14.29 14.93
N GLY A 163 22.14 12.96 15.02
CA GLY A 163 23.16 12.02 14.54
C GLY A 163 24.47 12.06 15.35
N ALA A 164 25.45 11.27 14.91
CA ALA A 164 26.73 11.12 15.61
C ALA A 164 27.50 12.43 15.82
N ARG A 165 27.35 13.40 14.90
CA ARG A 165 28.01 14.73 14.99
C ARG A 165 27.20 15.76 15.77
N LYS A 166 26.05 15.37 16.35
CA LYS A 166 25.13 16.24 17.10
C LYS A 166 24.86 17.57 16.38
N ARG A 167 24.54 17.50 15.08
CA ARG A 167 24.20 18.69 14.30
C ARG A 167 22.92 19.29 14.86
N SER A 168 23.01 20.52 15.34
CA SER A 168 21.91 21.23 16.00
C SER A 168 20.72 21.43 15.05
N VAL A 169 19.54 21.22 15.61
CA VAL A 169 18.25 21.65 15.10
C VAL A 169 17.44 22.17 16.27
N TYR A 170 16.33 22.83 16.00
CA TYR A 170 15.48 23.42 17.00
C TYR A 170 14.09 22.80 16.95
N LEU A 171 13.62 22.34 18.10
CA LEU A 171 12.30 21.75 18.32
C LEU A 171 11.44 22.67 19.18
N THR A 172 10.14 22.44 19.18
CA THR A 172 9.25 23.05 20.17
C THR A 172 9.50 22.40 21.53
N ALA A 173 9.19 23.09 22.63
CA ALA A 173 9.33 22.49 23.96
C ALA A 173 8.46 21.23 24.17
N PRO A 174 7.19 21.19 23.69
CA PRO A 174 6.39 19.96 23.73
C PRO A 174 7.00 18.81 22.91
N ASP A 175 7.52 19.10 21.71
CA ASP A 175 8.16 18.08 20.88
C ASP A 175 9.44 17.53 21.51
N TYR A 176 10.25 18.39 22.11
CA TYR A 176 11.44 17.96 22.83
C TYR A 176 11.10 17.01 23.99
N ALA A 177 10.03 17.29 24.75
CA ALA A 177 9.57 16.41 25.83
C ALA A 177 9.18 15.03 25.30
N ARG A 178 8.39 14.96 24.21
CA ARG A 178 8.04 13.69 23.54
C ARG A 178 9.27 12.93 23.05
N VAL A 179 10.24 13.64 22.48
CA VAL A 179 11.51 13.04 22.06
C VAL A 179 12.25 12.41 23.23
N LYS A 180 12.24 13.04 24.42
CA LYS A 180 12.86 12.45 25.62
C LYS A 180 12.16 11.18 26.07
N GLU A 181 10.83 11.14 26.04
CA GLU A 181 10.07 9.93 26.33
C GLU A 181 10.44 8.80 25.36
N TRP A 182 10.52 9.07 24.05
CA TRP A 182 10.92 8.07 23.06
C TRP A 182 12.38 7.61 23.22
N GLU A 183 13.29 8.51 23.61
CA GLU A 183 14.69 8.16 23.90
C GLU A 183 14.76 7.20 25.11
N GLU A 184 13.93 7.39 26.14
CA GLU A 184 13.82 6.49 27.30
C GLU A 184 13.23 5.12 26.92
N GLU A 185 12.33 5.08 25.93
CA GLU A 185 11.78 3.84 25.33
C GLU A 185 12.76 3.13 24.38
N GLY A 186 13.94 3.72 24.11
CA GLY A 186 14.99 3.14 23.27
C GLY A 186 15.03 3.63 21.82
N TYR A 187 14.13 4.54 21.42
CA TYR A 187 14.11 5.17 20.09
C TYR A 187 15.07 6.37 20.03
N THR A 188 16.37 6.08 20.10
CA THR A 188 17.41 7.09 20.31
C THR A 188 18.00 7.68 19.03
N ASP A 189 17.77 7.06 17.87
CA ASP A 189 18.30 7.54 16.60
C ASP A 189 17.27 8.38 15.83
N ALA A 190 17.66 9.63 15.57
CA ALA A 190 16.85 10.59 14.83
C ALA A 190 17.22 10.62 13.34
N LEU A 191 16.28 10.27 12.47
CA LEU A 191 16.44 10.28 11.02
C LEU A 191 15.67 11.44 10.39
N ARG A 192 16.32 12.17 9.47
CA ARG A 192 15.69 13.31 8.77
C ARG A 192 14.78 12.82 7.66
N THR A 193 13.62 13.46 7.53
CA THR A 193 12.69 13.26 6.41
C THR A 193 12.83 14.39 5.37
N PRO A 194 12.19 14.27 4.20
CA PRO A 194 12.07 15.35 3.22
C PRO A 194 11.25 16.55 3.69
N ASP A 195 10.39 16.39 4.71
CA ASP A 195 9.39 17.37 5.10
C ASP A 195 9.84 18.26 6.27
N SER A 196 11.15 18.38 6.50
CA SER A 196 11.73 19.07 7.67
C SER A 196 11.24 18.51 9.01
N THR A 197 11.07 17.18 9.06
CA THR A 197 10.76 16.46 10.29
C THR A 197 11.85 15.45 10.64
N LEU A 198 11.86 15.03 11.89
CA LEU A 198 12.66 13.91 12.40
C LEU A 198 11.72 12.76 12.74
N ILE A 199 12.09 11.54 12.39
CA ILE A 199 11.53 10.33 12.99
C ILE A 199 12.52 9.71 13.97
N PHE A 200 12.00 9.04 14.99
CA PHE A 200 12.80 8.38 16.02
C PHE A 200 12.63 6.86 15.96
N VAL A 201 13.76 6.17 15.82
CA VAL A 201 13.83 4.71 15.70
C VAL A 201 14.91 4.13 16.62
N ALA A 202 14.86 2.83 16.85
CA ALA A 202 15.93 2.11 17.54
C ALA A 202 17.21 2.11 16.66
N PRO A 203 18.41 2.08 17.25
CA PRO A 203 19.67 2.14 16.50
C PRO A 203 19.81 1.05 15.43
N GLU A 204 19.40 -0.17 15.72
CA GLU A 204 19.46 -1.30 14.79
C GLU A 204 18.56 -1.05 13.57
N LYS A 205 17.40 -0.41 13.80
CA LYS A 205 16.49 -0.06 12.71
C LYS A 205 17.03 1.11 11.87
N ALA A 206 17.71 2.07 12.48
CA ALA A 206 18.40 3.13 11.74
C ALA A 206 19.49 2.56 10.82
N GLU A 207 20.28 1.60 11.31
CA GLU A 207 21.27 0.89 10.52
C GLU A 207 20.64 0.12 9.35
N GLU A 208 19.56 -0.64 9.61
CA GLU A 208 18.82 -1.36 8.57
C GLU A 208 18.28 -0.42 7.48
N ILE A 209 17.67 0.72 7.86
CA ILE A 209 17.15 1.71 6.93
C ILE A 209 18.27 2.26 6.06
N HIS A 210 19.38 2.68 6.65
CA HIS A 210 20.51 3.22 5.89
C HIS A 210 21.11 2.19 4.93
N LEU A 211 21.28 0.95 5.40
CA LEU A 211 21.78 -0.15 4.57
C LEU A 211 20.86 -0.40 3.36
N ASP A 212 19.55 -0.43 3.58
CA ASP A 212 18.57 -0.63 2.52
C ASP A 212 18.50 0.54 1.52
N GLN A 213 18.73 1.77 1.99
CA GLN A 213 18.82 2.95 1.11
C GLN A 213 20.06 2.91 0.22
N VAL A 214 21.20 2.52 0.79
CA VAL A 214 22.47 2.38 0.06
C VAL A 214 22.40 1.22 -0.94
N ASN A 215 21.78 0.11 -0.56
CA ASN A 215 21.60 -1.06 -1.42
C ASN A 215 20.42 -0.91 -2.40
N CYS A 216 20.09 0.31 -2.81
CA CYS A 216 19.02 0.55 -3.77
C CYS A 216 19.28 -0.20 -5.10
N MET A 217 18.27 -0.94 -5.55
CA MET A 217 18.34 -1.76 -6.77
C MET A 217 17.80 -1.06 -8.04
N GLY A 218 17.38 0.21 -7.95
CA GLY A 218 16.85 0.95 -9.11
C GLY A 218 15.56 0.37 -9.72
N CYS A 219 14.76 -0.37 -8.95
CA CYS A 219 13.55 -1.05 -9.43
C CYS A 219 12.39 -0.12 -9.84
N LEU A 220 12.43 1.16 -9.48
CA LEU A 220 11.42 2.17 -9.78
C LEU A 220 12.04 3.30 -10.62
N SER A 221 11.23 3.94 -11.46
CA SER A 221 11.64 5.16 -12.18
C SER A 221 12.00 6.30 -11.23
N GLN A 222 11.37 6.35 -10.06
CA GLN A 222 11.68 7.27 -8.97
C GLN A 222 11.33 6.62 -7.62
N CYS A 223 12.24 6.72 -6.64
CA CYS A 223 12.08 6.09 -5.34
C CYS A 223 12.20 7.13 -4.21
N ARG A 224 11.13 7.33 -3.44
CA ARG A 224 11.14 8.20 -2.25
C ARG A 224 12.02 7.65 -1.13
N PHE A 225 12.09 6.32 -0.99
CA PHE A 225 12.84 5.70 0.10
C PHE A 225 14.34 5.91 -0.02
N SER A 226 14.91 5.73 -1.22
CA SER A 226 16.36 5.86 -1.43
C SER A 226 16.80 7.22 -1.92
N ASN A 227 15.93 8.00 -2.58
CA ASN A 227 16.19 9.19 -3.43
C ASN A 227 16.49 8.91 -4.93
N TRP A 228 16.56 7.63 -5.32
CA TRP A 228 16.87 7.22 -6.68
C TRP A 228 15.90 7.79 -7.73
N SER A 229 16.42 8.09 -8.92
CA SER A 229 15.66 8.32 -10.15
C SER A 229 16.37 7.71 -11.36
N GLN A 230 15.61 7.24 -12.35
CA GLN A 230 16.16 6.79 -13.63
C GLN A 230 16.61 7.96 -14.54
N GLU A 231 16.23 9.20 -14.21
CA GLU A 231 16.47 10.36 -15.06
C GLU A 231 17.94 10.83 -14.98
N PRO A 232 18.64 10.91 -16.13
CA PRO A 232 20.03 11.37 -16.18
C PRO A 232 20.14 12.89 -15.97
N PRO A 233 21.34 13.42 -15.63
CA PRO A 233 22.60 12.69 -15.45
C PRO A 233 22.86 12.22 -14.01
N ASN A 234 22.10 12.73 -13.03
CA ASN A 234 22.45 12.59 -11.61
C ASN A 234 21.79 11.38 -10.94
N TYR A 235 20.76 10.78 -11.54
CA TYR A 235 20.02 9.62 -11.01
C TYR A 235 19.48 9.82 -9.58
N ASP A 236 19.14 11.07 -9.25
CA ASP A 236 18.63 11.52 -7.96
C ASP A 236 17.37 12.37 -8.20
N ASN A 237 16.40 12.25 -7.31
CA ASN A 237 15.10 12.88 -7.45
C ASN A 237 14.99 14.30 -6.85
N GLY A 238 16.11 14.88 -6.39
CA GLY A 238 16.21 16.20 -5.79
C GLY A 238 15.71 16.29 -4.35
N LYS A 239 15.26 15.17 -3.76
CA LYS A 239 14.74 15.11 -2.39
C LYS A 239 15.62 14.23 -1.51
N LYS A 240 15.55 14.45 -0.20
CA LYS A 240 16.14 13.52 0.76
C LYS A 240 15.47 12.16 0.64
N ALA A 241 16.23 11.11 0.94
CA ALA A 241 15.70 9.79 1.18
C ALA A 241 14.68 9.84 2.33
N ASP A 242 13.53 9.18 2.18
CA ASP A 242 12.42 9.24 3.13
C ASP A 242 12.40 7.97 4.01
N PRO A 243 12.91 8.03 5.26
CA PRO A 243 13.02 6.86 6.12
C PRO A 243 11.67 6.39 6.67
N ARG A 244 10.57 7.09 6.39
CA ARG A 244 9.19 6.64 6.67
C ARG A 244 8.69 5.61 5.65
N SER A 245 9.40 5.48 4.53
CA SER A 245 9.17 4.49 3.49
C SER A 245 10.08 3.28 3.70
N PHE A 246 10.04 2.34 2.77
CA PHE A 246 10.87 1.13 2.77
C PHE A 246 11.30 0.73 1.35
N CYS A 247 12.25 -0.20 1.25
CA CYS A 247 12.61 -0.84 -0.01
C CYS A 247 11.57 -1.90 -0.38
N ILE A 248 10.64 -1.55 -1.27
CA ILE A 248 9.55 -2.44 -1.67
C ILE A 248 10.03 -3.72 -2.36
N GLN A 249 11.07 -3.61 -3.20
CA GLN A 249 11.65 -4.77 -3.88
C GLN A 249 12.23 -5.77 -2.88
N LYS A 250 13.04 -5.32 -1.91
CA LYS A 250 13.59 -6.20 -0.86
C LYS A 250 12.45 -6.93 -0.14
N SER A 251 11.44 -6.17 0.28
CA SER A 251 10.35 -6.73 1.06
C SER A 251 9.52 -7.76 0.29
N LEU A 252 9.14 -7.45 -0.96
CA LEU A 252 8.39 -8.35 -1.82
C LEU A 252 9.19 -9.60 -2.23
N GLN A 253 10.49 -9.46 -2.49
CA GLN A 253 11.35 -10.60 -2.81
C GLN A 253 11.50 -11.53 -1.59
N ASN A 254 11.73 -10.98 -0.40
CA ASN A 254 11.87 -11.76 0.82
C ASN A 254 10.61 -12.57 1.13
N ILE A 255 9.43 -11.92 1.09
CA ILE A 255 8.18 -12.62 1.39
C ILE A 255 7.78 -13.62 0.29
N ALA A 256 8.05 -13.33 -0.98
CA ALA A 256 7.73 -14.25 -2.08
C ALA A 256 8.57 -15.53 -2.05
N HIS A 257 9.76 -15.48 -1.45
CA HIS A 257 10.71 -16.59 -1.35
C HIS A 257 10.84 -17.16 0.07
N ALA A 258 9.91 -16.82 0.98
CA ALA A 258 9.91 -17.32 2.34
C ALA A 258 9.86 -18.86 2.38
N ALA A 259 10.72 -19.46 3.20
CA ALA A 259 10.70 -20.90 3.42
C ALA A 259 9.39 -21.32 4.11
N PRO A 260 8.91 -22.56 3.91
CA PRO A 260 7.76 -23.07 4.67
C PRO A 260 8.00 -22.97 6.19
N GLY A 261 7.09 -22.30 6.90
CA GLY A 261 7.18 -22.08 8.35
C GLY A 261 8.04 -20.88 8.78
N ASP A 262 8.54 -20.07 7.85
CA ASP A 262 9.25 -18.82 8.15
C ASP A 262 8.27 -17.69 8.50
N GLU A 263 7.75 -17.71 9.73
CA GLU A 263 6.83 -16.68 10.22
C GLU A 263 7.48 -15.29 10.25
N ALA A 264 8.78 -15.20 10.53
CA ALA A 264 9.50 -13.93 10.55
C ALA A 264 9.47 -13.25 9.18
N ALA A 265 9.58 -14.01 8.08
CA ALA A 265 9.40 -13.46 6.74
C ALA A 265 7.99 -12.93 6.49
N LEU A 266 6.95 -13.55 7.07
CA LEU A 266 5.56 -13.10 6.95
C LEU A 266 5.27 -11.85 7.80
N ASP A 267 5.87 -11.75 8.98
CA ASP A 267 5.63 -10.64 9.91
C ASP A 267 6.47 -9.40 9.57
N HIS A 268 7.68 -9.58 9.04
CA HIS A 268 8.63 -8.49 8.77
C HIS A 268 8.72 -8.05 7.31
N ASN A 269 7.76 -8.43 6.46
CA ASN A 269 7.70 -7.96 5.07
C ASN A 269 6.29 -7.56 4.64
N LEU A 270 6.22 -6.82 3.53
CA LEU A 270 5.00 -6.32 2.92
C LEU A 270 4.17 -7.48 2.36
N MET A 271 2.99 -7.68 2.96
CA MET A 271 2.04 -8.70 2.54
C MET A 271 0.80 -8.04 1.94
N PHE A 272 0.72 -7.93 0.61
CA PHE A 272 -0.44 -7.30 -0.03
C PHE A 272 -1.72 -8.14 0.08
N ALA A 273 -2.83 -7.47 0.40
CA ALA A 273 -4.16 -8.06 0.42
C ALA A 273 -5.21 -6.95 0.29
N GLY A 274 -6.35 -7.25 -0.34
CA GLY A 274 -7.51 -6.36 -0.34
C GLY A 274 -8.31 -6.48 0.94
N HIS A 275 -9.13 -5.48 1.25
CA HIS A 275 -9.80 -5.38 2.55
C HIS A 275 -10.78 -6.54 2.84
N ASN A 276 -11.26 -7.22 1.79
CA ASN A 276 -12.12 -8.39 1.91
C ASN A 276 -11.36 -9.70 2.17
N ALA A 277 -10.04 -9.69 2.36
CA ALA A 277 -9.24 -10.90 2.59
C ALA A 277 -9.67 -11.70 3.82
N TYR A 278 -10.25 -11.07 4.85
CA TYR A 278 -10.81 -11.78 6.01
C TYR A 278 -11.85 -12.83 5.63
N ARG A 279 -12.49 -12.67 4.46
CA ARG A 279 -13.51 -13.59 3.98
C ARG A 279 -12.95 -14.96 3.63
N PHE A 280 -11.63 -15.13 3.46
CA PHE A 280 -11.03 -16.46 3.35
C PHE A 280 -11.30 -17.32 4.60
N GLY A 281 -11.37 -16.71 5.78
CA GLY A 281 -11.67 -17.42 7.03
C GLY A 281 -13.15 -17.69 7.26
N THR A 282 -14.04 -16.99 6.57
CA THR A 282 -15.50 -17.08 6.81
C THR A 282 -16.28 -17.69 5.65
N ASP A 283 -15.75 -17.69 4.43
CA ASP A 283 -16.41 -18.22 3.25
C ASP A 283 -16.33 -19.77 3.25
N PRO A 284 -17.47 -20.49 3.29
CA PRO A 284 -17.49 -21.95 3.29
C PRO A 284 -16.74 -22.60 2.14
N PHE A 285 -16.54 -21.90 1.02
CA PHE A 285 -15.76 -22.40 -0.10
C PHE A 285 -14.34 -22.79 0.31
N TYR A 286 -13.71 -22.07 1.24
CA TYR A 286 -12.34 -22.34 1.71
C TYR A 286 -12.29 -23.19 3.00
N SER A 287 -13.45 -23.70 3.46
CA SER A 287 -13.55 -24.49 4.69
C SER A 287 -12.72 -25.79 4.62
N ASN A 288 -12.38 -26.33 5.78
CA ASN A 288 -11.56 -27.55 5.92
C ASN A 288 -10.19 -27.48 5.23
N GLY A 289 -9.64 -26.27 5.08
CA GLY A 289 -8.34 -26.05 4.43
C GLY A 289 -8.37 -26.21 2.91
N PHE A 290 -9.55 -26.16 2.28
CA PHE A 290 -9.65 -26.29 0.82
C PHE A 290 -8.86 -25.17 0.11
N ILE A 291 -8.07 -25.56 -0.88
CA ILE A 291 -7.35 -24.64 -1.78
C ILE A 291 -7.84 -24.93 -3.20
N PRO A 292 -8.72 -24.08 -3.76
CA PRO A 292 -9.21 -24.31 -5.11
C PRO A 292 -8.10 -24.15 -6.13
N THR A 293 -8.24 -24.84 -7.26
CA THR A 293 -7.60 -24.43 -8.53
C THR A 293 -8.21 -23.11 -9.00
N VAL A 294 -7.50 -22.37 -9.86
CA VAL A 294 -8.05 -21.18 -10.53
C VAL A 294 -9.33 -21.54 -11.27
N ARG A 295 -9.39 -22.71 -11.91
CA ARG A 295 -10.60 -23.20 -12.59
C ARG A 295 -11.78 -23.34 -11.62
N GLU A 296 -11.60 -24.02 -10.49
CA GLU A 296 -12.66 -24.19 -9.49
C GLU A 296 -13.12 -22.84 -8.90
N LEU A 297 -12.19 -21.89 -8.70
CA LEU A 297 -12.53 -20.53 -8.29
C LEU A 297 -13.37 -19.80 -9.35
N VAL A 298 -13.01 -19.89 -10.63
CA VAL A 298 -13.79 -19.30 -11.74
C VAL A 298 -15.16 -19.96 -11.83
N ASP A 299 -15.23 -21.29 -11.78
CA ASP A 299 -16.50 -22.03 -11.78
C ASP A 299 -17.40 -21.59 -10.61
N ARG A 300 -16.81 -21.35 -9.42
CA ARG A 300 -17.51 -20.80 -8.25
C ARG A 300 -18.05 -19.38 -8.51
N ILE A 301 -17.22 -18.49 -9.05
CA ILE A 301 -17.59 -17.10 -9.38
C ILE A 301 -18.76 -17.06 -10.36
N LEU A 302 -18.79 -17.94 -11.35
CA LEU A 302 -19.87 -18.03 -12.34
C LEU A 302 -21.21 -18.46 -11.74
N THR A 303 -21.22 -19.06 -10.54
CA THR A 303 -22.47 -19.34 -9.79
C THR A 303 -22.98 -18.13 -9.01
N GLY A 304 -22.27 -16.99 -9.06
CA GLY A 304 -22.58 -15.79 -8.28
C GLY A 304 -21.76 -15.65 -6.99
N LYS A 305 -20.87 -16.59 -6.65
CA LYS A 305 -20.27 -16.76 -5.31
C LYS A 305 -18.74 -16.59 -5.23
#